data_AF-A0A7X7LLR0-F1
#
_entry.id   AF-A0A7X7LLR0-F1
#
_cell.length_a   1.000
_cell.length_b   1.000
_cell.length_c   1.000
_cell.angle_alpha   90.00
_cell.angle_beta   90.00
_cell.angle_gamma   90.00
#
_symmetry.space_group_name_H-M   'P 1'
#
loop_
_entity.id
_entity.type
_entity.pdbx_description
1 polymer ?
#
loop_
_entity_poly.entity_id
_entity_poly.type
_entity_poly.pdbx_seq_one_letter_code
_entity_poly.pdbx_strand_id
1 'polypeptide(L)'
;MNSFSRFKAEYGQMDEELILNWTEAFFFNLMNVLNSFLSHLDIGEAVCRLRAIPFDELVTEQLEGESEETIRIAVARINELREMELEFMDAYR
;
A
#
# COMPACT_ATOMS: atom_id res chain seq x y z
N MET A 1 -2.44 -13.21 -24.95
CA MET A 1 -1.98 -11.84 -24.67
C MET A 1 -0.73 -11.95 -23.82
N ASN A 2 0.41 -11.45 -24.29
CA ASN A 2 1.64 -11.41 -23.49
C ASN A 2 1.51 -10.26 -22.48
N SER A 3 1.18 -10.59 -21.24
CA SER A 3 1.25 -9.63 -20.13
C SER A 3 2.74 -9.41 -19.79
N PHE A 4 3.23 -8.19 -19.99
CA PHE A 4 4.53 -7.78 -19.48
C PHE A 4 4.34 -7.37 -18.02
N SER A 5 4.78 -8.24 -17.09
CA SER A 5 4.79 -7.93 -15.65
C SER A 5 5.58 -6.65 -15.38
N ARG A 6 5.04 -5.81 -14.48
CA ARG A 6 5.60 -4.53 -14.06
C ARG A 6 6.90 -4.67 -13.25
N PHE A 7 7.22 -5.88 -12.77
CA PHE A 7 8.30 -6.12 -11.80
C PHE A 7 9.37 -7.11 -12.29
N LYS A 8 9.54 -7.23 -13.61
CA LYS A 8 10.64 -8.04 -14.17
C LYS A 8 11.95 -7.28 -14.11
N ALA A 9 12.96 -7.88 -13.49
CA ALA A 9 14.36 -7.49 -13.67
C ALA A 9 14.81 -7.70 -15.13
N GLU A 10 15.96 -7.12 -15.50
CA GLU A 10 16.59 -7.29 -16.84
C GLU A 10 16.80 -8.75 -17.26
N TYR A 11 16.74 -9.70 -16.30
CA TYR A 11 16.91 -11.14 -16.53
C TYR A 11 15.65 -11.99 -16.31
N GLY A 12 14.47 -11.36 -16.21
CA GLY A 12 13.18 -12.05 -16.11
C GLY A 12 12.87 -12.68 -14.74
N GLN A 13 13.72 -12.45 -13.74
CA GLN A 13 13.41 -12.73 -12.34
C GLN A 13 12.55 -11.60 -11.74
N MET A 14 11.68 -11.97 -10.82
CA MET A 14 10.91 -11.01 -10.03
C MET A 14 11.87 -10.18 -9.17
N ASP A 15 11.75 -8.87 -9.26
CA ASP A 15 12.55 -7.94 -8.45
C ASP A 15 11.75 -7.48 -7.23
N GLU A 16 12.06 -8.05 -6.07
CA GLU A 16 11.39 -7.73 -4.81
C GLU A 16 11.55 -6.25 -4.45
N GLU A 17 12.72 -5.66 -4.69
CA GLU A 17 12.98 -4.25 -4.38
C GLU A 17 12.08 -3.33 -5.23
N LEU A 18 11.84 -3.67 -6.49
CA LEU A 18 10.88 -2.93 -7.32
C LEU A 18 9.44 -3.03 -6.79
N ILE A 19 9.03 -4.20 -6.27
CA ILE A 19 7.69 -4.39 -5.69
C ILE A 19 7.55 -3.55 -4.42
N LEU A 20 8.55 -3.56 -3.54
CA LEU A 20 8.57 -2.79 -2.30
C LEU A 20 8.54 -1.29 -2.59
N ASN A 21 9.42 -0.80 -3.48
CA ASN A 21 9.46 0.60 -3.88
C ASN A 21 8.15 1.08 -4.50
N TRP A 22 7.53 0.25 -5.34
CA TRP A 22 6.22 0.56 -5.91
C TRP A 22 5.14 0.63 -4.82
N THR A 23 5.15 -0.31 -3.87
CA THR A 23 4.17 -0.36 -2.78
C THR A 23 4.28 0.86 -1.87
N GLU A 24 5.50 1.30 -1.56
CA GLU A 24 5.76 2.52 -0.78
C GLU A 24 5.28 3.77 -1.52
N ALA A 25 5.56 3.88 -2.81
CA ALA A 25 5.08 4.99 -3.64
C ALA A 25 3.54 5.00 -3.73
N PHE A 26 2.91 3.84 -3.87
CA PHE A 26 1.46 3.70 -3.85
C PHE A 26 0.87 4.16 -2.51
N PHE A 27 1.41 3.69 -1.40
CA PHE A 27 0.98 4.08 -0.06
C PHE A 27 1.10 5.60 0.16
N PHE A 28 2.26 6.18 -0.16
CA PHE A 28 2.50 7.61 -0.02
C PHE A 28 1.50 8.46 -0.82
N ASN A 29 1.24 8.07 -2.08
CA ASN A 29 0.26 8.76 -2.92
C ASN A 29 -1.16 8.64 -2.37
N LEU A 30 -1.54 7.46 -1.89
CA LEU A 30 -2.84 7.23 -1.26
C LEU A 30 -2.98 8.07 0.02
N MET A 31 -1.97 8.08 0.89
CA MET A 31 -1.98 8.89 2.11
C MET A 31 -2.07 10.39 1.83
N ASN A 32 -1.42 10.89 0.78
CA ASN A 32 -1.58 12.29 0.37
C ASN A 32 -3.04 12.62 -0.02
N VAL A 33 -3.70 11.71 -0.72
CA VAL A 33 -5.12 11.85 -1.05
C VAL A 33 -5.98 11.78 0.22
N LEU A 34 -5.74 10.80 1.09
CA LEU A 34 -6.47 10.63 2.34
C LEU A 34 -6.30 11.83 3.28
N ASN A 35 -5.11 12.43 3.35
CA ASN A 35 -4.86 13.63 4.17
C ASN A 35 -5.79 14.78 3.80
N SER A 36 -6.13 14.95 2.51
CA SER A 36 -7.11 15.97 2.09
C SER A 36 -8.51 15.71 2.67
N PHE A 37 -8.87 14.44 2.88
CA PHE A 37 -10.14 14.02 3.46
C PHE A 37 -10.14 13.94 4.99
N LEU A 38 -9.00 13.65 5.61
CA LEU A 38 -8.91 13.38 7.06
C LEU A 38 -8.45 14.59 7.88
N SER A 39 -7.78 15.56 7.26
CA SER A 39 -7.16 16.71 7.96
C SER A 39 -8.12 17.62 8.75
N HIS A 40 -9.43 17.55 8.50
CA HIS A 40 -10.43 18.32 9.23
C HIS A 40 -11.11 17.55 10.37
N LEU A 41 -10.78 16.27 10.53
CA LEU A 41 -11.33 15.40 11.57
C LEU A 41 -10.48 15.48 12.83
N ASP A 42 -11.07 15.11 13.97
CA ASP A 42 -10.26 14.82 15.15
C ASP A 42 -9.39 13.57 14.92
N ILE A 43 -8.28 13.48 15.63
CA ILE A 43 -7.32 12.40 15.41
C ILE A 43 -7.91 11.01 15.67
N GLY A 44 -8.82 10.88 16.64
CA GLY A 44 -9.47 9.62 16.96
C GLY A 44 -10.38 9.17 15.81
N GLU A 45 -11.17 10.08 15.25
CA GLU A 45 -12.00 9.80 14.08
C GLU A 45 -11.15 9.50 12.83
N ALA A 46 -10.05 10.24 12.62
CA ALA A 46 -9.12 9.98 11.52
C ALA A 46 -8.52 8.57 11.61
N VAL A 47 -8.05 8.15 12.79
CA VAL A 47 -7.54 6.78 13.04
C VAL A 47 -8.64 5.74 12.78
N CYS A 48 -9.85 5.94 13.29
CA CYS A 48 -10.96 5.01 13.06
C CYS A 48 -11.28 4.83 11.57
N ARG A 49 -11.27 5.92 10.79
CA ARG A 49 -11.51 5.85 9.33
C ARG A 49 -10.35 5.19 8.60
N LEU A 50 -9.10 5.50 8.97
CA LEU A 50 -7.92 4.89 8.35
C LEU A 50 -7.86 3.38 8.58
N ARG A 51 -8.20 2.91 9.81
CA ARG A 51 -8.30 1.48 10.16
C ARG A 51 -9.33 0.70 9.33
N ALA A 52 -10.37 1.38 8.85
CA ALA A 52 -11.45 0.76 8.08
C ALA A 52 -11.11 0.59 6.59
N ILE A 53 -10.01 1.16 6.10
CA ILE A 53 -9.61 1.07 4.70
C ILE A 53 -9.01 -0.32 4.41
N PRO A 54 -9.51 -1.06 3.40
CA PRO A 54 -8.97 -2.36 3.02
C PRO A 54 -7.75 -2.19 2.10
N PHE A 55 -6.61 -1.79 2.66
CA PHE A 55 -5.38 -1.51 1.90
C PHE A 55 -4.86 -2.72 1.10
N ASP A 56 -5.04 -3.92 1.64
CA ASP A 56 -4.70 -5.19 1.01
C ASP A 56 -5.53 -5.45 -0.26
N GLU A 57 -6.84 -5.22 -0.19
CA GLU A 57 -7.73 -5.32 -1.35
C GLU A 57 -7.36 -4.28 -2.42
N LEU A 58 -7.13 -3.02 -2.02
CA LEU A 58 -6.74 -1.95 -2.94
C LEU A 58 -5.44 -2.27 -3.69
N VAL A 59 -4.42 -2.79 -2.99
CA VAL A 59 -3.17 -3.20 -3.62
C VAL A 59 -3.38 -4.40 -4.55
N THR A 60 -4.18 -5.38 -4.13
CA THR A 60 -4.49 -6.56 -4.95
C THR A 60 -5.17 -6.17 -6.26
N GLU A 61 -6.12 -5.23 -6.22
CA GLU A 61 -6.78 -4.71 -7.42
C GLU A 61 -5.80 -3.98 -8.35
N GLN A 62 -4.89 -3.16 -7.81
CA GLN A 62 -3.90 -2.44 -8.63
C GLN A 62 -2.90 -3.35 -9.32
N LEU A 63 -2.71 -4.55 -8.77
CA LEU A 63 -1.77 -5.58 -9.26
C LEU A 63 -2.49 -6.72 -9.99
N GLU A 64 -3.74 -6.51 -10.42
CA GLU A 64 -4.46 -7.50 -11.23
C GLU A 64 -3.63 -7.89 -12.47
N GLY A 65 -3.42 -9.21 -12.64
CA GLY A 65 -2.62 -9.77 -13.73
C GLY A 65 -1.13 -9.95 -13.42
N GLU A 66 -0.66 -9.56 -12.24
CA GLU A 66 0.65 -9.94 -11.71
C GLU A 66 0.63 -11.34 -11.08
N SER A 67 1.81 -11.86 -10.75
CA SER A 67 1.90 -13.15 -10.06
C SER A 67 1.35 -13.07 -8.64
N GLU A 68 0.84 -14.19 -8.12
CA GLU A 68 0.42 -14.27 -6.72
C GLU A 68 1.57 -13.94 -5.75
N GLU A 69 2.81 -14.25 -6.13
CA GLU A 69 3.99 -13.94 -5.30
C GLU A 69 4.21 -12.44 -5.19
N THR A 70 4.15 -11.71 -6.32
CA THR A 70 4.21 -10.26 -6.34
C THR A 70 3.12 -9.63 -5.48
N ILE A 71 1.88 -10.10 -5.64
CA ILE A 71 0.73 -9.60 -4.88
C ILE A 71 0.94 -9.84 -3.38
N ARG A 72 1.40 -11.04 -2.99
CA ARG A 72 1.68 -11.34 -1.57
C ARG A 72 2.73 -10.43 -0.97
N ILE A 73 3.82 -10.14 -1.67
CA ILE A 73 4.88 -9.24 -1.20
C ILE A 73 4.34 -7.82 -1.02
N ALA A 74 3.63 -7.30 -2.01
CA ALA A 74 3.04 -5.96 -1.95
C ALA A 74 1.99 -5.84 -0.82
N VAL A 75 1.14 -6.86 -0.64
CA VAL A 75 0.14 -6.91 0.43
C VAL A 75 0.78 -6.99 1.82
N ALA A 76 1.87 -7.75 1.97
CA ALA A 76 2.62 -7.76 3.22
C ALA A 76 3.16 -6.35 3.53
N ARG A 77 3.80 -5.72 2.54
CA ARG A 77 4.41 -4.40 2.71
C ARG A 77 3.39 -3.29 2.97
N ILE A 78 2.24 -3.29 2.29
CA ILE A 78 1.21 -2.25 2.51
C ILE A 78 0.61 -2.35 3.91
N ASN A 79 0.46 -3.56 4.44
CA ASN A 79 -0.03 -3.76 5.80
C ASN A 79 0.98 -3.30 6.85
N GLU A 80 2.28 -3.52 6.65
CA GLU A 80 3.33 -2.97 7.52
C GLU A 80 3.29 -1.44 7.56
N LEU A 81 3.21 -0.79 6.39
CA LEU A 81 3.12 0.67 6.28
C LEU A 81 1.87 1.21 6.98
N ARG A 82 0.72 0.56 6.78
CA ARG A 82 -0.53 0.89 7.47
C ARG A 82 -0.37 0.81 8.98
N GLU A 83 0.18 -0.28 9.52
CA GLU A 83 0.35 -0.43 10.97
C GLU A 83 1.29 0.63 11.54
N MET A 84 2.43 0.91 10.88
CA MET A 84 3.35 1.96 11.32
C MET A 84 2.68 3.35 11.37
N GLU A 85 1.87 3.68 10.38
CA GLU A 85 1.13 4.96 10.35
C GLU A 85 0.08 5.02 11.47
N LEU A 86 -0.65 3.92 11.69
CA LEU A 86 -1.65 3.84 12.76
C LEU A 86 -1.02 3.96 14.16
N GLU A 87 0.12 3.28 14.38
CA GLU A 87 0.90 3.40 15.63
C GLU A 87 1.36 4.83 15.85
N PHE A 88 1.83 5.50 14.79
CA PHE A 88 2.24 6.90 14.87
C PHE A 88 1.06 7.81 15.22
N MET A 89 -0.08 7.66 14.55
CA MET A 89 -1.26 8.47 14.83
C MET A 89 -1.85 8.23 16.23
N ASP A 90 -1.87 6.98 16.70
CA ASP A 90 -2.35 6.64 18.05
C ASP A 90 -1.46 7.24 19.15
N ALA A 91 -0.17 7.49 18.89
CA ALA A 91 0.72 8.16 19.86
C ALA A 91 0.38 9.63 20.12
N TYR A 92 -0.41 10.26 19.24
CA TYR A 92 -0.90 11.65 19.39
C TYR A 92 -2.32 11.73 19.95
N ARG A 93 -2.95 10.59 20.26
CA ARG A 93 -4.27 10.51 20.88
C ARG A 93 -4.21 10.74 22.38
#